data_AF-A0A554XGU3-F1
#
_entry.id   AF-A0A554XGU3-F1
#
_cell.length_a   1.000
_cell.length_b   1.000
_cell.length_c   1.000
_cell.angle_alpha   90.00
_cell.angle_beta   90.00
_cell.angle_gamma   90.00
#
_symmetry.space_group_name_H-M   'P 1'
#
loop_
_entity.id
_entity.type
_entity.pdbx_description
1 polymer ?
#
loop_
_entity_poly.entity_id
_entity_poly.type
_entity_poly.pdbx_seq_one_letter_code
_entity_poly.pdbx_strand_id
1 'polypeptide(L)'
;MGVDNPMKASSGWRHWRDRVLLHEDLNFLLTNRVPRAALTHAMGWYARIDSPLLLRLSLTLWRLFDDLDLSDAAPGPYRSLRDVFTRALRPGARPFDPRADILCSPCDAIVGACGPVCGTTAWQAKGFPYRLEDLMGETCARTFADGRFVTLRLTATMYHRFHAPADLRLHRVTYFSGDTWNVNPIALRRVQRLFCRNERALLETELTDGTPMAMVAVAAILVASIRLHPVDVTLHLRYSGPNVIPCGVALQRGQEIGWFEHGSTIIVFVPAGYELAPGVESGVRLRAGQPLWQRVG
;
A
#
# COMPACT_ATOMS: atom_id res chain seq x y z
N MET A 1 -25.48 43.40 -38.03
CA MET A 1 -24.09 42.95 -37.76
C MET A 1 -24.15 42.24 -36.42
N GLY A 2 -24.28 40.91 -36.34
CA GLY A 2 -23.22 39.94 -36.66
C GLY A 2 -22.03 40.23 -35.73
N VAL A 3 -21.68 39.40 -34.74
CA VAL A 3 -21.11 38.06 -34.92
C VAL A 3 -21.36 37.18 -33.69
N ASP A 4 -21.79 35.94 -33.95
CA ASP A 4 -21.84 34.80 -33.04
C ASP A 4 -20.45 34.38 -32.52
N ASN A 5 -20.36 33.95 -31.26
CA ASN A 5 -19.22 33.16 -30.79
C ASN A 5 -19.73 31.83 -30.20
N PRO A 6 -19.37 30.67 -30.78
CA PRO A 6 -19.87 29.37 -30.32
C PRO A 6 -19.09 28.92 -29.08
N MET A 7 -19.76 28.85 -27.92
CA MET A 7 -19.22 28.12 -26.78
C MET A 7 -19.21 26.63 -27.08
N LYS A 8 -17.98 26.14 -27.29
CA LYS A 8 -17.59 24.76 -27.56
C LYS A 8 -18.24 23.76 -26.59
N ALA A 9 -18.99 22.83 -27.17
CA ALA A 9 -19.40 21.58 -26.56
C ALA A 9 -18.17 20.80 -26.04
N SER A 10 -18.04 20.68 -24.73
CA SER A 10 -17.07 19.76 -24.11
C SER A 10 -17.56 19.24 -22.76
N SER A 11 -18.60 18.39 -22.75
CA SER A 11 -18.98 17.69 -21.51
C SER A 11 -19.63 16.31 -21.66
N GLY A 12 -19.83 15.79 -22.88
CA GLY A 12 -20.45 14.47 -23.07
C GLY A 12 -19.54 13.28 -22.74
N TRP A 13 -18.26 13.34 -23.17
CA TRP A 13 -17.34 12.21 -23.10
C TRP A 13 -16.86 11.87 -21.68
N ARG A 14 -16.55 12.89 -20.87
CA ARG A 14 -16.15 12.72 -19.47
C ARG A 14 -17.30 12.14 -18.63
N HIS A 15 -18.50 12.68 -18.83
CA HIS A 15 -19.69 12.26 -18.11
C HIS A 15 -20.18 10.86 -18.50
N TRP A 16 -19.97 10.43 -19.75
CA TRP A 16 -20.23 9.05 -20.19
C TRP A 16 -19.17 8.06 -19.67
N ARG A 17 -17.89 8.44 -19.66
CA ARG A 17 -16.80 7.64 -19.05
C ARG A 17 -17.02 7.41 -17.56
N ASP A 18 -17.41 8.45 -16.83
CA ASP A 18 -17.72 8.34 -15.41
C ASP A 18 -18.87 7.34 -15.23
N ARG A 19 -19.89 7.37 -16.08
CA ARG A 19 -21.03 6.44 -16.06
C ARG A 19 -20.67 4.97 -16.36
N VAL A 20 -19.71 4.73 -17.27
CA VAL A 20 -19.23 3.37 -17.61
C VAL A 20 -18.27 2.84 -16.54
N LEU A 21 -17.44 3.70 -15.94
CA LEU A 21 -16.58 3.36 -14.80
C LEU A 21 -17.37 3.19 -13.48
N LEU A 22 -18.59 3.73 -13.41
CA LEU A 22 -19.55 3.63 -12.30
C LEU A 22 -20.44 2.38 -12.31
N HIS A 23 -20.28 1.45 -13.25
CA HIS A 23 -20.85 0.11 -13.05
C HIS A 23 -19.98 -0.67 -12.04
N GLU A 24 -20.07 -0.25 -10.78
CA GLU A 24 -19.33 -0.76 -9.62
C GLU A 24 -19.54 -2.26 -9.39
N ASP A 25 -20.68 -2.80 -9.81
CA ASP A 25 -20.98 -4.23 -9.78
C ASP A 25 -20.33 -4.97 -10.96
N LEU A 26 -20.24 -4.34 -12.13
CA LEU A 26 -19.62 -4.94 -13.32
C LEU A 26 -18.09 -4.98 -13.19
N ASN A 27 -17.47 -3.92 -12.65
CA ASN A 27 -16.05 -3.90 -12.30
C ASN A 27 -15.71 -4.95 -11.23
N PHE A 28 -16.58 -5.13 -10.23
CA PHE A 28 -16.43 -6.19 -9.22
C PHE A 28 -16.61 -7.58 -9.83
N LEU A 29 -17.62 -7.82 -10.66
CA LEU A 29 -17.87 -9.10 -11.31
C LEU A 29 -16.76 -9.48 -12.32
N LEU A 30 -16.30 -8.53 -13.13
CA LEU A 30 -15.21 -8.71 -14.08
C LEU A 30 -13.91 -9.06 -13.37
N THR A 31 -13.53 -8.31 -12.33
CA THR A 31 -12.31 -8.61 -11.57
C THR A 31 -12.39 -9.92 -10.80
N ASN A 32 -13.59 -10.37 -10.43
CA ASN A 32 -13.77 -11.56 -9.60
C ASN A 32 -13.93 -12.87 -10.38
N ARG A 33 -14.26 -12.81 -11.69
CA ARG A 33 -14.34 -13.99 -12.58
C ARG A 33 -13.11 -14.21 -13.47
N VAL A 34 -12.18 -13.27 -13.48
CA VAL A 34 -10.91 -13.44 -14.20
C VAL A 34 -9.96 -14.32 -13.37
N PRO A 35 -9.21 -15.26 -13.98
CA PRO A 35 -8.15 -16.00 -13.30
C PRO A 35 -7.07 -15.04 -12.78
N ARG A 36 -7.23 -14.57 -11.53
CA ARG A 36 -6.45 -13.46 -10.94
C ARG A 36 -4.95 -13.73 -10.94
N ALA A 37 -4.55 -14.98 -10.69
CA ALA A 37 -3.15 -15.40 -10.75
C ALA A 37 -2.58 -15.26 -12.18
N ALA A 38 -3.33 -15.71 -13.20
CA ALA A 38 -2.90 -15.59 -14.60
C ALA A 38 -2.80 -14.12 -15.04
N LEU A 39 -3.76 -13.28 -14.66
CA LEU A 39 -3.72 -11.84 -14.95
C LEU A 39 -2.53 -11.15 -14.25
N THR A 40 -2.27 -11.49 -12.99
CA THR A 40 -1.13 -10.97 -12.23
C THR A 40 0.20 -11.37 -12.88
N HIS A 41 0.31 -12.61 -13.35
CA HIS A 41 1.47 -13.07 -14.11
C HIS A 41 1.64 -12.36 -15.46
N ALA A 42 0.56 -12.20 -16.22
CA ALA A 42 0.59 -11.51 -17.50
C ALA A 42 1.00 -10.04 -17.34
N MET A 43 0.43 -9.34 -16.34
CA MET A 43 0.80 -7.96 -16.03
C MET A 43 2.26 -7.87 -15.57
N GLY A 44 2.72 -8.80 -14.74
CA GLY A 44 4.13 -8.86 -14.32
C GLY A 44 5.09 -9.08 -15.50
N TRP A 45 4.73 -9.94 -16.45
CA TRP A 45 5.50 -10.13 -17.69
C TRP A 45 5.51 -8.87 -18.54
N TYR A 46 4.34 -8.29 -18.80
CA TYR A 46 4.19 -7.05 -19.58
C TYR A 46 4.98 -5.90 -18.96
N ALA A 47 4.92 -5.74 -17.64
CA ALA A 47 5.60 -4.66 -16.93
C ALA A 47 7.12 -4.76 -17.02
N ARG A 48 7.69 -5.94 -17.29
CA ARG A 48 9.15 -6.17 -17.45
C ARG A 48 9.65 -6.00 -18.88
N ILE A 49 8.77 -5.78 -19.86
CA ILE A 49 9.20 -5.63 -21.25
C ILE A 49 10.06 -4.36 -21.37
N ASP A 50 11.31 -4.53 -21.76
CA ASP A 50 12.24 -3.45 -22.06
C ASP A 50 11.90 -2.88 -23.45
N SER A 51 11.11 -1.81 -23.47
CA SER A 51 10.75 -1.11 -24.69
C SER A 51 10.31 0.32 -24.36
N PRO A 52 11.14 1.33 -24.67
CA PRO A 52 10.79 2.73 -24.47
C PRO A 52 9.52 3.16 -25.22
N LEU A 53 9.22 2.55 -26.38
CA LEU A 53 8.02 2.83 -27.15
C LEU A 53 6.77 2.33 -26.43
N LEU A 54 6.79 1.07 -25.97
CA LEU A 54 5.69 0.49 -25.21
C LEU A 54 5.49 1.27 -23.91
N LEU A 55 6.57 1.57 -23.19
CA LEU A 55 6.50 2.39 -21.98
C LEU A 55 5.79 3.73 -22.24
N ARG A 56 6.20 4.48 -23.27
CA ARG A 56 5.57 5.77 -23.62
C ARG A 56 4.09 5.62 -23.94
N LEU A 57 3.71 4.58 -24.70
CA LEU A 57 2.32 4.28 -25.00
C LEU A 57 1.53 3.99 -23.71
N SER A 58 2.05 3.12 -22.85
CA SER A 58 1.43 2.74 -21.58
C SER A 58 1.26 3.93 -20.66
N LEU A 59 2.28 4.78 -20.51
CA LEU A 59 2.21 5.99 -19.68
C LEU A 59 1.20 7.00 -20.23
N THR A 60 1.15 7.15 -21.55
CA THR A 60 0.16 8.02 -22.20
C THR A 60 -1.25 7.52 -21.93
N LEU A 61 -1.49 6.21 -22.12
CA LEU A 61 -2.77 5.59 -21.83
C LEU A 61 -3.14 5.72 -20.35
N TRP A 62 -2.19 5.49 -19.45
CA TRP A 62 -2.42 5.54 -18.01
C TRP A 62 -2.82 6.95 -17.54
N ARG A 63 -2.14 7.99 -18.05
CA ARG A 63 -2.48 9.40 -17.79
C ARG A 63 -3.87 9.81 -18.30
N LEU A 64 -4.50 9.03 -19.17
CA LEU A 64 -5.89 9.27 -19.57
C LEU A 64 -6.89 8.86 -18.49
N PHE A 65 -6.50 8.08 -17.48
CA PHE A 65 -7.40 7.52 -16.46
C PHE A 65 -6.98 7.85 -15.02
N ASP A 66 -5.73 8.22 -14.77
CA ASP A 66 -5.23 8.51 -13.42
C ASP A 66 -4.10 9.56 -13.47
N ASP A 67 -3.93 10.29 -12.38
CA ASP A 67 -2.96 11.38 -12.24
C ASP A 67 -1.58 10.81 -11.85
N LEU A 68 -0.87 10.24 -12.82
CA LEU A 68 0.50 9.77 -12.62
C LEU A 68 1.48 10.96 -12.57
N ASP A 69 1.91 11.31 -11.35
CA ASP A 69 2.96 12.29 -11.11
C ASP A 69 4.34 11.63 -10.92
N LEU A 70 5.30 12.04 -11.75
CA LEU A 70 6.69 11.59 -11.74
C LEU A 70 7.67 12.72 -11.43
N SER A 71 7.19 13.88 -10.99
CA SER A 71 8.02 15.06 -10.67
C SER A 71 9.07 14.76 -9.60
N ASP A 72 8.70 13.99 -8.57
CA ASP A 72 9.55 13.57 -7.46
C ASP A 72 10.44 12.36 -7.79
N ALA A 73 10.27 11.74 -8.96
CA ALA A 73 11.01 10.54 -9.33
C ALA A 73 12.49 10.86 -9.57
N ALA A 74 13.37 9.94 -9.15
CA ALA A 74 14.79 10.04 -9.44
C ALA A 74 15.02 10.02 -10.97
N PRO A 75 15.99 10.79 -11.48
CA PRO A 75 16.34 10.75 -12.89
C PRO A 75 16.96 9.38 -13.24
N GLY A 76 16.51 8.78 -14.33
CA GLY A 76 17.05 7.53 -14.85
C GLY A 76 16.32 7.11 -16.12
N PRO A 77 16.93 6.28 -16.97
CA PRO A 77 16.24 5.73 -18.13
C PRO A 77 15.20 4.72 -17.63
N TYR A 78 13.94 5.15 -17.53
CA TYR A 78 12.83 4.22 -17.40
C TYR A 78 12.65 3.51 -18.76
N ARG A 79 12.81 2.19 -18.79
CA ARG A 79 12.73 1.37 -20.01
C ARG A 79 11.53 0.44 -20.02
N SER A 80 10.98 0.18 -18.84
CA SER A 80 9.81 -0.66 -18.62
C SER A 80 8.81 -0.01 -17.66
N LEU A 81 7.57 -0.50 -17.62
CA LEU A 81 6.59 -0.05 -16.63
C LEU A 81 7.04 -0.39 -15.22
N ARG A 82 7.67 -1.56 -15.03
CA ARG A 82 8.22 -1.96 -13.73
C ARG A 82 9.17 -0.90 -13.20
N ASP A 83 10.05 -0.35 -14.03
CA ASP A 83 10.98 0.70 -13.61
C ASP A 83 10.24 1.93 -13.05
N VAL A 84 9.11 2.30 -13.67
CA VAL A 84 8.27 3.42 -13.22
C VAL A 84 7.50 3.08 -11.94
N PHE A 85 6.96 1.86 -11.83
CA PHE A 85 6.25 1.40 -10.63
C PHE A 85 7.18 1.33 -9.42
N THR A 86 8.37 0.75 -9.59
CA THR A 86 9.37 0.57 -8.54
C THR A 86 10.38 1.71 -8.50
N ARG A 87 10.06 2.87 -9.10
CA ARG A 87 10.96 4.02 -9.17
C ARG A 87 11.43 4.44 -7.78
N ALA A 88 12.69 4.83 -7.65
CA ALA A 88 13.16 5.58 -6.49
C ALA A 88 12.72 7.04 -6.61
N LEU A 89 12.57 7.71 -5.46
CA LEU A 89 12.37 9.15 -5.42
C LEU A 89 13.72 9.87 -5.34
N ARG A 90 13.73 11.17 -5.70
CA ARG A 90 14.90 12.02 -5.52
C ARG A 90 15.26 12.11 -4.02
N PRO A 91 16.55 12.19 -3.67
CA PRO A 91 16.96 12.49 -2.30
C PRO A 91 16.23 13.74 -1.78
N GLY A 92 15.68 13.67 -0.58
CA GLY A 92 14.95 14.78 0.04
C GLY A 92 13.50 14.98 -0.45
N ALA A 93 13.00 14.21 -1.43
CA ALA A 93 11.60 14.34 -1.89
C ALA A 93 10.57 13.95 -0.82
N ARG A 94 10.97 13.15 0.17
CA ARG A 94 10.14 12.71 1.30
C ARG A 94 10.93 12.93 2.60
N PRO A 95 10.93 14.15 3.17
CA PRO A 95 11.53 14.37 4.48
C PRO A 95 10.70 13.68 5.54
N PHE A 96 11.36 12.90 6.40
CA PHE A 96 10.72 12.28 7.57
C PHE A 96 10.74 13.25 8.75
N ASP A 97 9.63 13.37 9.47
CA ASP A 97 9.56 14.20 10.68
C ASP A 97 10.64 13.76 11.68
N PRO A 98 11.52 14.66 12.14
CA PRO A 98 12.65 14.31 13.00
C PRO A 98 12.26 14.12 14.47
N ARG A 99 11.05 14.49 14.88
CA ARG A 99 10.63 14.39 16.28
C ARG A 99 10.58 12.95 16.78
N ALA A 100 11.03 12.70 18.01
CA ALA A 100 11.11 11.36 18.59
C ALA A 100 9.75 10.81 19.03
N ASP A 101 8.81 11.70 19.39
CA ASP A 101 7.42 11.37 19.76
C ASP A 101 6.51 11.11 18.55
N ILE A 102 7.03 11.27 17.33
CA ILE A 102 6.28 11.06 16.09
C ILE A 102 6.71 9.78 15.38
N LEU A 103 5.73 8.98 14.99
CA LEU A 103 5.92 7.90 14.01
C LEU A 103 5.39 8.38 12.66
N CYS A 104 6.22 8.30 11.64
CA CYS A 104 5.88 8.79 10.30
C CYS A 104 5.09 7.75 9.49
N SER A 105 4.38 8.21 8.45
CA SER A 105 3.82 7.33 7.44
C SER A 105 4.98 6.59 6.73
N PRO A 106 4.95 5.25 6.64
CA PRO A 106 5.99 4.48 5.96
C PRO A 106 5.94 4.64 4.43
N CYS A 107 4.82 5.10 3.86
CA CYS A 107 4.59 5.16 2.42
C CYS A 107 3.71 6.33 2.00
N ASP A 108 3.69 6.58 0.69
CA ASP A 108 2.66 7.43 0.06
C ASP A 108 1.38 6.62 -0.08
N ALA A 109 0.28 7.08 0.52
CA ALA A 109 -0.95 6.31 0.59
C ALA A 109 -2.20 7.18 0.77
N ILE A 110 -3.37 6.54 0.63
CA ILE A 110 -4.64 7.03 1.15
C ILE A 110 -4.96 6.25 2.42
N VAL A 111 -5.30 6.95 3.50
CA VAL A 111 -5.79 6.32 4.73
C VAL A 111 -7.13 5.63 4.42
N GLY A 112 -7.16 4.30 4.50
CA GLY A 112 -8.36 3.52 4.23
C GLY A 112 -9.29 3.45 5.44
N ALA A 113 -8.75 3.00 6.57
CA ALA A 113 -9.42 2.90 7.86
C ALA A 113 -8.38 3.10 8.96
N CYS A 114 -8.76 3.74 10.06
CA CYS A 114 -7.91 3.95 11.22
C CYS A 114 -8.75 4.00 12.49
N GLY A 115 -8.16 3.65 13.63
CA GLY A 115 -8.86 3.71 14.91
C GLY A 115 -8.26 2.78 15.97
N PRO A 116 -8.95 2.65 17.12
CA PRO A 116 -8.57 1.69 18.14
C PRO A 116 -8.78 0.25 17.65
N VAL A 117 -7.92 -0.64 18.12
CA VAL A 117 -8.21 -2.09 18.15
C VAL A 117 -9.06 -2.32 19.39
N CYS A 118 -10.16 -3.08 19.30
CA CYS A 118 -10.97 -3.45 20.48
C CYS A 118 -10.70 -4.91 20.83
N GLY A 119 -10.04 -5.16 21.97
CA GLY A 119 -9.41 -6.45 22.24
C GLY A 119 -8.45 -6.78 21.11
N THR A 120 -8.71 -7.87 20.37
CA THR A 120 -7.96 -8.26 19.16
C THR A 120 -8.75 -8.05 17.86
N THR A 121 -9.72 -7.13 17.84
CA THR A 121 -10.54 -6.85 16.66
C THR A 121 -10.21 -5.48 16.06
N ALA A 122 -9.96 -5.46 14.75
CA ALA A 122 -9.79 -4.24 13.96
C ALA A 122 -10.81 -4.19 12.81
N TRP A 123 -10.84 -3.08 12.06
CA TRP A 123 -11.82 -2.85 11.00
C TRP A 123 -11.16 -2.62 9.65
N GLN A 124 -11.63 -3.36 8.66
CA GLN A 124 -11.24 -3.17 7.25
C GLN A 124 -11.95 -1.96 6.65
N ALA A 125 -13.24 -1.86 6.96
CA ALA A 125 -14.14 -0.77 6.64
C ALA A 125 -15.27 -0.79 7.69
N LYS A 126 -16.09 0.26 7.74
CA LYS A 126 -17.27 0.30 8.61
C LYS A 126 -18.14 -0.93 8.37
N GLY A 127 -18.39 -1.73 9.41
CA GLY A 127 -19.16 -2.97 9.35
C GLY A 127 -18.42 -4.23 8.90
N PHE A 128 -17.10 -4.15 8.65
CA PHE A 128 -16.27 -5.27 8.21
C PHE A 128 -15.12 -5.51 9.21
N PRO A 129 -15.42 -6.12 10.38
CA PRO A 129 -14.39 -6.44 11.37
C PRO A 129 -13.53 -7.62 10.91
N TYR A 130 -12.29 -7.67 11.39
CA TYR A 130 -11.42 -8.83 11.31
C TYR A 130 -10.61 -8.98 12.59
N ARG A 131 -10.21 -10.21 12.86
CA ARG A 131 -9.41 -10.59 14.01
C ARG A 131 -7.92 -10.40 13.71
N LEU A 132 -7.17 -9.86 14.67
CA LEU A 132 -5.72 -9.70 14.50
C LEU A 132 -5.03 -11.07 14.39
N GLU A 133 -5.52 -12.11 15.06
CA GLU A 133 -4.95 -13.46 14.98
C GLU A 133 -5.01 -13.99 13.54
N ASP A 134 -6.10 -13.70 12.81
CA ASP A 134 -6.25 -14.07 11.40
C ASP A 134 -5.27 -13.30 10.49
N LEU A 135 -4.81 -12.11 10.91
CA LEU A 135 -3.92 -11.25 10.14
C LEU A 135 -2.44 -11.51 10.45
N MET A 136 -2.06 -11.58 11.72
CA MET A 136 -0.65 -11.55 12.16
C MET A 136 -0.27 -12.73 13.06
N GLY A 137 -1.16 -13.68 13.30
CA GLY A 137 -0.95 -14.79 14.22
C GLY A 137 -1.17 -14.39 15.69
N GLU A 138 -1.38 -15.39 16.54
CA GLU A 138 -1.89 -15.19 17.91
C GLU A 138 -0.90 -14.45 18.83
N THR A 139 0.39 -14.80 18.79
CA THR A 139 1.40 -14.17 19.65
C THR A 139 1.51 -12.67 19.39
N CYS A 140 1.58 -12.28 18.11
CA CYS A 140 1.69 -10.88 17.71
C CYS A 140 0.38 -10.11 17.96
N ALA A 141 -0.77 -10.74 17.72
CA ALA A 141 -2.08 -10.12 17.96
C ALA A 141 -2.28 -9.66 19.40
N ARG A 142 -1.80 -10.42 20.40
CA ARG A 142 -1.91 -10.05 21.82
C ARG A 142 -1.11 -8.80 22.17
N THR A 143 0.02 -8.57 21.51
CA THR A 143 0.87 -7.38 21.72
C THR A 143 0.15 -6.08 21.35
N PHE A 144 -0.75 -6.13 20.36
CA PHE A 144 -1.49 -4.97 19.88
C PHE A 144 -2.96 -4.99 20.32
N ALA A 145 -3.29 -5.81 21.31
CA ALA A 145 -4.61 -5.80 21.91
C ALA A 145 -4.88 -4.42 22.54
N ASP A 146 -6.05 -3.85 22.27
CA ASP A 146 -6.44 -2.50 22.73
C ASP A 146 -5.47 -1.37 22.30
N GLY A 147 -4.64 -1.64 21.29
CA GLY A 147 -3.78 -0.65 20.65
C GLY A 147 -4.50 0.15 19.57
N ARG A 148 -3.76 0.58 18.55
CA ARG A 148 -4.32 1.31 17.41
C ARG A 148 -3.78 0.82 16.09
N PHE A 149 -4.56 1.05 15.03
CA PHE A 149 -4.17 0.68 13.68
C PHE A 149 -4.46 1.80 12.67
N VAL A 150 -3.67 1.84 11.61
CA VAL A 150 -3.96 2.58 10.37
C VAL A 150 -3.74 1.68 9.17
N THR A 151 -4.71 1.63 8.28
CA THR A 151 -4.64 0.99 6.97
C THR A 151 -4.26 2.03 5.92
N LEU A 152 -3.12 1.86 5.27
CA LEU A 152 -2.58 2.74 4.23
C LEU A 152 -2.68 2.04 2.88
N ARG A 153 -3.53 2.56 1.99
CA ARG A 153 -3.75 1.99 0.66
C ARG A 153 -2.97 2.75 -0.39
N LEU A 154 -2.14 2.05 -1.15
CA LEU A 154 -1.35 2.58 -2.25
C LEU A 154 -2.10 2.35 -3.57
N THR A 155 -2.39 3.42 -4.31
CA THR A 155 -2.95 3.30 -5.68
C THR A 155 -1.84 3.04 -6.67
N ALA A 156 -2.18 2.50 -7.84
CA ALA A 156 -1.21 2.14 -8.87
C ALA A 156 -0.28 3.31 -9.26
N THR A 157 -0.73 4.56 -9.19
CA THR A 157 0.05 5.76 -9.56
C THR A 157 1.01 6.25 -8.48
N MET A 158 0.82 5.81 -7.23
CA MET A 158 1.62 6.26 -6.10
C MET A 158 3.04 5.69 -6.12
N TYR A 159 3.85 6.15 -5.17
CA TYR A 159 5.15 5.58 -4.87
C TYR A 159 4.97 4.28 -4.07
N HIS A 160 5.49 3.15 -4.59
CA HIS A 160 5.21 1.79 -4.06
C HIS A 160 6.31 1.23 -3.16
N ARG A 161 7.32 2.04 -2.83
CA ARG A 161 8.30 1.66 -1.83
C ARG A 161 7.87 2.19 -0.46
N PHE A 162 8.31 1.49 0.58
CA PHE A 162 7.96 1.84 1.94
C PHE A 162 9.20 1.76 2.84
N HIS A 163 9.12 2.55 3.90
CA HIS A 163 10.27 2.95 4.70
C HIS A 163 9.99 2.77 6.18
N ALA A 164 11.04 2.77 6.98
CA ALA A 164 10.92 2.72 8.43
C ALA A 164 10.26 4.00 8.98
N PRO A 165 9.12 3.91 9.70
CA PRO A 165 8.44 5.04 10.33
C PRO A 165 9.30 5.83 11.33
N ALA A 166 10.25 5.14 11.96
CA ALA A 166 11.15 5.63 12.99
C ALA A 166 12.40 4.74 13.02
N ASP A 167 13.38 5.09 13.87
CA ASP A 167 14.48 4.19 14.19
C ASP A 167 13.91 2.96 14.91
N LEU A 168 14.16 1.78 14.35
CA LEU A 168 13.57 0.53 14.82
C LEU A 168 14.45 -0.67 14.53
N ARG A 169 14.18 -1.78 15.20
CA ARG A 169 14.76 -3.09 14.93
C ARG A 169 13.70 -3.99 14.32
N LEU A 170 13.97 -4.55 13.14
CA LEU A 170 13.16 -5.60 12.53
C LEU A 170 13.65 -6.96 13.03
N HIS A 171 12.84 -7.61 13.86
CA HIS A 171 13.20 -8.89 14.46
C HIS A 171 13.02 -10.04 13.46
N ARG A 172 11.83 -10.11 12.87
CA ARG A 172 11.47 -11.15 11.92
C ARG A 172 10.43 -10.70 10.92
N VAL A 173 10.37 -11.44 9.82
CA VAL A 173 9.31 -11.38 8.84
C VAL A 173 8.54 -12.69 8.85
N THR A 174 7.22 -12.62 9.00
CA THR A 174 6.34 -13.77 8.85
C THR A 174 5.53 -13.62 7.57
N TYR A 175 5.76 -14.51 6.61
CA TYR A 175 5.06 -14.56 5.34
C TYR A 175 3.84 -15.48 5.41
N PHE A 176 2.71 -15.01 4.91
CA PHE A 176 1.46 -15.74 4.83
C PHE A 176 1.04 -15.85 3.37
N SER A 177 1.05 -17.08 2.86
CA SER A 177 0.48 -17.37 1.54
C SER A 177 -1.03 -17.14 1.54
N GLY A 178 -1.56 -16.63 0.43
CA GLY A 178 -2.98 -16.35 0.30
C GLY A 178 -3.38 -16.01 -1.14
N ASP A 179 -4.60 -15.50 -1.28
CA ASP A 179 -5.11 -14.96 -2.53
C ASP A 179 -4.51 -13.56 -2.83
N THR A 180 -4.87 -12.97 -3.97
CA THR A 180 -4.56 -11.56 -4.28
C THR A 180 -5.85 -10.84 -4.67
N TRP A 181 -6.76 -10.65 -3.71
CA TRP A 181 -7.98 -9.88 -3.92
C TRP A 181 -7.64 -8.39 -4.14
N ASN A 182 -8.47 -7.70 -4.93
CA ASN A 182 -8.34 -6.25 -5.10
C ASN A 182 -8.66 -5.55 -3.77
N VAL A 183 -7.84 -4.58 -3.37
CA VAL A 183 -7.99 -3.82 -2.12
C VAL A 183 -8.71 -2.47 -2.33
N ASN A 184 -9.46 -2.32 -3.42
CA ASN A 184 -10.24 -1.11 -3.68
C ASN A 184 -11.40 -0.96 -2.68
N PRO A 185 -11.92 0.26 -2.45
CA PRO A 185 -12.98 0.50 -1.45
C PRO A 185 -14.24 -0.36 -1.63
N ILE A 186 -14.57 -0.73 -2.88
CA ILE A 186 -15.73 -1.56 -3.19
C ILE A 186 -15.50 -3.00 -2.69
N ALA A 187 -14.35 -3.59 -2.99
CA ALA A 187 -14.01 -4.94 -2.54
C ALA A 187 -13.91 -4.98 -1.00
N LEU A 188 -13.36 -3.93 -0.38
CA LEU A 188 -13.28 -3.81 1.08
C LEU A 188 -14.66 -3.77 1.77
N ARG A 189 -15.73 -3.39 1.05
CA ARG A 189 -17.11 -3.40 1.55
C ARG A 189 -17.93 -4.62 1.11
N ARG A 190 -17.31 -5.61 0.48
CA ARG A 190 -18.00 -6.82 -0.02
C ARG A 190 -17.33 -8.12 0.42
N VAL A 191 -16.00 -8.13 0.47
CA VAL A 191 -15.22 -9.30 0.86
C VAL A 191 -14.86 -9.18 2.34
N GLN A 192 -15.42 -10.07 3.14
CA GLN A 192 -15.09 -10.16 4.56
C GLN A 192 -13.64 -10.62 4.74
N ARG A 193 -12.94 -9.99 5.70
CA ARG A 193 -11.56 -10.33 6.11
C ARG A 193 -10.59 -10.37 4.92
N LEU A 194 -10.75 -9.45 3.96
CA LEU A 194 -9.98 -9.43 2.71
C LEU A 194 -8.48 -9.46 2.98
N PHE A 195 -8.01 -8.61 3.91
CA PHE A 195 -6.59 -8.54 4.27
C PHE A 195 -6.03 -9.86 4.81
N CYS A 196 -6.83 -10.63 5.56
CA CYS A 196 -6.42 -11.92 6.13
C CYS A 196 -6.43 -13.05 5.08
N ARG A 197 -7.17 -12.88 3.98
CA ARG A 197 -7.21 -13.83 2.86
C ARG A 197 -6.10 -13.58 1.86
N ASN A 198 -5.60 -12.35 1.80
CA ASN A 198 -4.54 -12.00 0.87
C ASN A 198 -3.16 -12.49 1.33
N GLU A 199 -2.32 -12.73 0.34
CA GLU A 199 -0.88 -12.87 0.52
C GLU A 199 -0.32 -11.63 1.21
N ARG A 200 0.51 -11.83 2.23
CA ARG A 200 1.04 -10.74 3.03
C ARG A 200 2.31 -11.13 3.78
N ALA A 201 3.08 -10.10 4.14
CA ALA A 201 4.23 -10.21 5.01
C ALA A 201 4.01 -9.36 6.27
N LEU A 202 4.09 -9.99 7.44
CA LEU A 202 4.13 -9.33 8.74
C LEU A 202 5.59 -9.00 9.08
N LEU A 203 5.84 -7.75 9.40
CA LEU A 203 7.11 -7.25 9.92
C LEU A 203 6.91 -6.98 11.41
N GLU A 204 7.53 -7.80 12.26
CA GLU A 204 7.56 -7.62 13.72
C GLU A 204 8.76 -6.74 14.09
N THR A 205 8.48 -5.55 14.59
CA THR A 205 9.49 -4.52 14.86
C THR A 205 9.41 -4.01 16.30
N GLU A 206 10.49 -3.41 16.76
CA GLU A 206 10.62 -2.77 18.07
C GLU A 206 11.29 -1.41 17.89
N LEU A 207 10.75 -0.35 18.48
CA LEU A 207 11.37 0.97 18.52
C LEU A 207 12.61 0.95 19.43
N THR A 208 13.44 2.00 19.35
CA THR A 208 14.67 2.10 20.15
C THR A 208 14.45 2.07 21.67
N ASP A 209 13.24 2.38 22.15
CA ASP A 209 12.86 2.35 23.56
C ASP A 209 12.19 1.03 23.99
N GLY A 210 12.18 0.01 23.12
CA GLY A 210 11.55 -1.28 23.38
C GLY A 210 10.06 -1.35 23.04
N THR A 211 9.45 -0.26 22.55
CA THR A 211 8.02 -0.28 22.20
C THR A 211 7.78 -1.13 20.95
N PRO A 212 6.88 -2.14 21.00
CA PRO A 212 6.60 -2.97 19.83
C PRO A 212 5.82 -2.18 18.76
N MET A 213 6.08 -2.47 17.50
CA MET A 213 5.31 -1.98 16.35
C MET A 213 5.21 -3.10 15.30
N ALA A 214 4.09 -3.18 14.59
CA ALA A 214 3.96 -4.12 13.48
C ALA A 214 3.54 -3.41 12.19
N MET A 215 4.11 -3.86 11.07
CA MET A 215 3.67 -3.48 9.74
C MET A 215 3.28 -4.73 8.97
N VAL A 216 2.08 -4.74 8.40
CA VAL A 216 1.59 -5.84 7.57
C VAL A 216 1.51 -5.34 6.13
N ALA A 217 2.45 -5.79 5.30
CA ALA A 217 2.47 -5.55 3.87
C ALA A 217 1.54 -6.55 3.17
N VAL A 218 0.40 -6.08 2.68
CA VAL A 218 -0.65 -6.90 2.06
C VAL A 218 -0.61 -6.72 0.54
N ALA A 219 -0.39 -7.81 -0.19
CA ALA A 219 -0.46 -7.83 -1.64
C ALA A 219 -1.92 -7.69 -2.11
N ALA A 220 -2.13 -7.19 -3.33
CA ALA A 220 -3.44 -7.13 -3.97
C ALA A 220 -3.37 -7.73 -5.38
N ILE A 221 -4.50 -7.75 -6.09
CA ILE A 221 -4.51 -8.18 -7.49
C ILE A 221 -3.52 -7.35 -8.31
N LEU A 222 -2.82 -7.99 -9.26
CA LEU A 222 -1.75 -7.41 -10.07
C LEU A 222 -0.43 -7.13 -9.33
N VAL A 223 -0.37 -7.30 -8.01
CA VAL A 223 0.90 -7.31 -7.27
C VAL A 223 1.66 -8.58 -7.58
N ALA A 224 2.75 -8.43 -8.33
CA ALA A 224 3.57 -9.57 -8.73
C ALA A 224 4.42 -10.12 -7.57
N SER A 225 4.85 -9.27 -6.62
CA SER A 225 5.61 -9.68 -5.43
C SER A 225 5.74 -8.56 -4.38
N ILE A 226 6.06 -8.97 -3.15
CA ILE A 226 6.58 -8.13 -2.06
C ILE A 226 8.10 -8.36 -1.98
N ARG A 227 8.86 -7.26 -1.97
CA ARG A 227 10.32 -7.28 -1.85
C ARG A 227 10.71 -6.57 -0.58
N LEU A 228 11.59 -7.17 0.21
CA LEU A 228 12.10 -6.61 1.46
C LEU A 228 13.61 -6.63 1.40
N HIS A 229 14.31 -5.52 1.65
CA HIS A 229 15.77 -5.52 1.71
C HIS A 229 16.34 -6.40 2.83
N PRO A 230 15.74 -6.43 4.05
CA PRO A 230 16.27 -7.26 5.14
C PRO A 230 16.16 -8.76 4.91
N VAL A 231 15.42 -9.18 3.89
CA VAL A 231 15.24 -10.58 3.49
C VAL A 231 15.66 -10.68 2.04
N ASP A 232 16.79 -11.31 1.75
CA ASP A 232 17.29 -11.49 0.37
C ASP A 232 16.47 -12.54 -0.42
N VAL A 233 15.14 -12.50 -0.27
CA VAL A 233 14.19 -13.40 -0.92
C VAL A 233 12.99 -12.62 -1.41
N THR A 234 12.53 -12.99 -2.61
CA THR A 234 11.26 -12.50 -3.13
C THR A 234 10.11 -13.21 -2.44
N LEU A 235 9.19 -12.46 -1.85
CA LEU A 235 7.95 -13.02 -1.33
C LEU A 235 6.88 -12.85 -2.40
N HIS A 236 6.40 -13.96 -2.94
CA HIS A 236 5.37 -14.02 -3.99
C HIS A 236 4.61 -15.35 -3.90
N LEU A 237 3.49 -15.48 -4.62
CA LEU A 237 2.68 -16.70 -4.72
C LEU A 237 3.42 -18.04 -4.89
N ARG A 238 4.61 -18.07 -5.51
CA ARG A 238 5.41 -19.31 -5.68
C ARG A 238 6.46 -19.54 -4.58
N TYR A 239 6.49 -18.70 -3.55
CA TYR A 239 7.41 -18.84 -2.45
C TYR A 239 7.04 -20.10 -1.66
N SER A 240 8.00 -21.03 -1.59
CA SER A 240 7.88 -22.32 -0.89
C SER A 240 8.87 -22.45 0.28
N GLY A 241 9.54 -21.35 0.62
CA GLY A 241 10.51 -21.29 1.72
C GLY A 241 9.85 -21.19 3.09
N PRO A 242 10.65 -20.99 4.15
CA PRO A 242 10.12 -20.85 5.50
C PRO A 242 9.19 -19.65 5.62
N ASN A 243 8.03 -19.86 6.25
CA ASN A 243 7.07 -18.77 6.51
C ASN A 243 7.58 -17.79 7.56
N VAL A 244 8.56 -18.16 8.38
CA VAL A 244 9.15 -17.29 9.41
C VAL A 244 10.63 -17.09 9.09
N ILE A 245 11.01 -15.84 8.89
CA ILE A 245 12.34 -15.44 8.43
C ILE A 245 12.96 -14.50 9.50
N PRO A 246 13.94 -14.98 10.29
CA PRO A 246 14.64 -14.11 11.23
C PRO A 246 15.54 -13.14 10.46
N CYS A 247 15.51 -11.86 10.83
CA CYS A 247 16.29 -10.80 10.16
C CYS A 247 17.23 -10.10 11.14
N GLY A 248 16.72 -9.69 12.31
CA GLY A 248 17.52 -9.03 13.35
C GLY A 248 18.25 -7.76 12.88
N VAL A 249 17.63 -6.96 12.00
CA VAL A 249 18.27 -5.79 11.34
C VAL A 249 17.82 -4.49 12.00
N ALA A 250 18.76 -3.57 12.26
CA ALA A 250 18.44 -2.21 12.68
C ALA A 250 18.17 -1.34 11.44
N LEU A 251 17.09 -0.56 11.48
CA LEU A 251 16.64 0.32 10.42
C LEU A 251 16.53 1.75 10.96
N GLN A 252 17.08 2.70 10.22
CA GLN A 252 16.97 4.11 10.54
C GLN A 252 15.66 4.68 9.99
N ARG A 253 15.13 5.72 10.63
CA ARG A 253 13.95 6.45 10.14
C ARG A 253 14.13 6.86 8.67
N GLY A 254 13.11 6.59 7.86
CA GLY A 254 13.14 6.87 6.42
C GLY A 254 13.99 5.91 5.60
N GLN A 255 14.71 4.96 6.21
CA GLN A 255 15.39 3.90 5.48
C GLN A 255 14.36 3.03 4.75
N GLU A 256 14.62 2.77 3.48
CA GLU A 256 13.76 1.89 2.68
C GLU A 256 13.79 0.46 3.22
N ILE A 257 12.61 -0.08 3.50
CA ILE A 257 12.44 -1.46 3.96
C ILE A 257 12.20 -2.38 2.77
N GLY A 258 11.44 -1.91 1.80
CA GLY A 258 11.00 -2.74 0.69
C GLY A 258 10.06 -2.02 -0.26
N TRP A 259 9.51 -2.79 -1.20
CA TRP A 259 8.55 -2.27 -2.17
C TRP A 259 7.58 -3.34 -2.65
N PHE A 260 6.48 -2.85 -3.21
CA PHE A 260 5.55 -3.66 -3.97
C PHE A 260 5.79 -3.46 -5.46
N GLU A 261 5.63 -4.52 -6.25
CA GLU A 261 5.71 -4.40 -7.71
C GLU A 261 4.41 -3.88 -8.35
N HIS A 262 3.31 -3.75 -7.58
CA HIS A 262 2.05 -3.12 -7.99
C HIS A 262 1.18 -2.74 -6.77
N GLY A 263 0.02 -2.10 -6.98
CA GLY A 263 -0.86 -1.52 -5.93
C GLY A 263 -1.16 -2.41 -4.74
N SER A 264 -1.07 -1.88 -3.53
CA SER A 264 -0.97 -2.66 -2.30
C SER A 264 -1.54 -1.94 -1.08
N THR A 265 -1.48 -2.58 0.08
CA THR A 265 -1.87 -2.00 1.36
C THR A 265 -0.79 -2.27 2.41
N ILE A 266 -0.51 -1.30 3.27
CA ILE A 266 0.26 -1.49 4.50
C ILE A 266 -0.66 -1.20 5.68
N ILE A 267 -0.73 -2.12 6.65
CA ILE A 267 -1.44 -1.89 7.90
C ILE A 267 -0.40 -1.73 9.01
N VAL A 268 -0.43 -0.60 9.70
CA VAL A 268 0.50 -0.27 10.79
C VAL A 268 -0.23 -0.41 12.11
N PHE A 269 0.37 -1.11 13.07
CA PHE A 269 -0.15 -1.30 14.42
C PHE A 269 0.84 -0.77 15.45
N VAL A 270 0.29 -0.08 16.45
CA VAL A 270 1.01 0.43 17.62
C VAL A 270 0.24 0.03 18.88
N PRO A 271 0.91 -0.17 20.03
CA PRO A 271 0.23 -0.42 21.30
C PRO A 271 -0.53 0.82 21.78
N ALA A 272 -1.19 0.72 22.92
CA ALA A 272 -1.76 1.87 23.61
C ALA A 272 -0.67 2.92 23.92
N GLY A 273 -1.07 4.19 24.07
CA GLY A 273 -0.13 5.32 24.28
C GLY A 273 0.24 6.07 23.00
N TYR A 274 -0.47 5.85 21.90
CA TYR A 274 -0.35 6.63 20.66
C TYR A 274 -1.72 7.18 20.24
N GLU A 275 -1.72 8.37 19.67
CA GLU A 275 -2.87 9.01 19.03
C GLU A 275 -2.54 9.31 17.57
N LEU A 276 -3.58 9.39 16.74
CA LEU A 276 -3.42 9.79 15.34
C LEU A 276 -2.86 11.22 15.30
N ALA A 277 -1.87 11.46 14.45
CA ALA A 277 -1.37 12.81 14.25
C ALA A 277 -2.49 13.72 13.70
N PRO A 278 -2.47 15.05 13.98
CA PRO A 278 -3.49 15.97 13.49
C PRO A 278 -3.69 15.89 11.98
N GLY A 279 -4.95 15.77 11.55
CA GLY A 279 -5.32 15.67 10.13
C GLY A 279 -5.26 14.26 9.53
N VAL A 280 -4.86 13.24 10.30
CA VAL A 280 -4.92 11.84 9.86
C VAL A 280 -6.33 11.28 10.09
N GLU A 281 -7.07 11.07 9.01
CA GLU A 281 -8.39 10.43 9.02
C GLU A 281 -8.66 9.65 7.72
N SER A 282 -9.70 8.82 7.72
CA SER A 282 -10.05 7.99 6.55
C SER A 282 -10.34 8.85 5.32
N GLY A 283 -9.72 8.52 4.20
CA GLY A 283 -9.82 9.26 2.93
C GLY A 283 -8.69 10.26 2.69
N VAL A 284 -7.92 10.62 3.72
CA VAL A 284 -6.79 11.57 3.59
C VAL A 284 -5.63 10.93 2.85
N ARG A 285 -5.00 11.71 1.96
CA ARG A 285 -3.72 11.35 1.32
C ARG A 285 -2.57 11.71 2.25
N LEU A 286 -1.69 10.75 2.48
CA LEU A 286 -0.43 10.93 3.22
C LEU A 286 0.75 10.60 2.31
N ARG A 287 1.85 11.32 2.51
CA ARG A 287 3.15 11.03 1.92
C ARG A 287 4.04 10.33 2.95
N ALA A 288 4.96 9.52 2.48
CA ALA A 288 6.01 8.95 3.32
C ALA A 288 6.73 10.06 4.08
N GLY A 289 6.98 9.85 5.37
CA GLY A 289 7.64 10.83 6.24
C GLY A 289 6.73 11.85 6.93
N GLN A 290 5.45 11.98 6.52
CA GLN A 290 4.50 12.81 7.25
C GLN A 290 4.10 12.15 8.59
N PRO A 291 3.75 12.93 9.63
CA PRO A 291 3.26 12.39 10.89
C PRO A 291 2.06 11.46 10.71
N LEU A 292 2.15 10.24 11.25
CA LEU A 292 1.06 9.26 11.27
C LEU A 292 0.51 9.10 12.69
N TRP A 293 1.41 8.98 13.66
CA TRP A 293 1.09 8.88 15.08
C TRP A 293 1.89 9.87 15.90
N GLN A 294 1.31 10.28 17.02
CA GLN A 294 1.98 10.99 18.09
C GLN A 294 1.88 10.17 19.37
N ARG A 295 3.00 9.96 20.05
CA ARG A 295 3.02 9.33 21.37
C ARG A 295 2.34 10.25 22.38
N VAL A 296 1.47 9.68 23.20
CA VAL A 296 0.79 10.38 24.29
C VAL A 296 1.35 9.86 25.60
N GLY A 297 2.14 10.70 26.26
CA GLY A 297 2.88 10.37 27.47
C GLY A 297 3.97 11.40 27.73
#